data_AF-A0A1H2X4W5-F1
#
_entry.id   AF-A0A1H2X4W5-F1
#
_cell.length_a   1.000
_cell.length_b   1.000
_cell.length_c   1.000
_cell.angle_alpha   90.00
_cell.angle_beta   90.00
_cell.angle_gamma   90.00
#
_symmetry.space_group_name_H-M   'P 1'
#
loop_
_entity.id
_entity.type
_entity.pdbx_description
1 polymer ?
#
loop_
_entity_poly.entity_id
_entity_poly.type
_entity_poly.pdbx_seq_one_letter_code
_entity_poly.pdbx_strand_id
1 'polypeptide(L)' 'MAVENKFAYFVDRSGRQVTVGTLRDIEQMDLGRGQIYYCDSEQALLQGVKEYYHNECIITLRSPMNDFKENLSL' A
#
# COMPACT_ATOMS: atom_id res chain seq x y z
N MET A 1 7.95 -12.23 -19.43
CA MET A 1 8.58 -11.14 -18.68
C MET A 1 8.21 -11.33 -17.21
N ALA A 2 9.19 -11.51 -16.33
CA ALA A 2 8.89 -11.52 -14.89
C ALA A 2 8.53 -10.09 -14.48
N VAL A 3 7.31 -9.90 -13.99
CA VAL A 3 6.89 -8.62 -13.44
C VAL A 3 7.54 -8.51 -12.06
N GLU A 4 8.54 -7.64 -11.95
CA GLU A 4 9.21 -7.39 -10.67
C GLU A 4 8.33 -6.44 -9.84
N ASN A 5 7.86 -6.91 -8.69
CA ASN A 5 7.09 -6.08 -7.78
C ASN A 5 7.99 -4.98 -7.21
N LYS A 6 7.58 -3.72 -7.33
CA LYS A 6 8.33 -2.55 -6.87
C LYS A 6 7.70 -1.91 -5.64
N PHE A 7 6.43 -2.19 -5.42
CA PHE A 7 5.62 -1.57 -4.39
C PHE A 7 4.87 -2.63 -3.59
N ALA A 8 4.43 -2.26 -2.41
CA ALA A 8 3.58 -3.11 -1.59
C ALA A 8 2.70 -2.27 -0.67
N TYR A 9 1.64 -2.89 -0.18
CA TYR A 9 0.86 -2.35 0.91
C TYR A 9 0.55 -3.43 1.94
N PHE A 10 0.54 -3.03 3.21
CA PHE A 10 0.19 -3.85 4.34
C PHE A 10 -1.16 -3.45 4.89
N VAL A 11 -2.05 -4.42 5.07
CA VAL A 11 -3.33 -4.25 5.75
C VAL A 11 -3.22 -4.86 7.14
N ASP A 12 -3.48 -4.05 8.16
CA ASP A 12 -3.47 -4.50 9.54
C ASP A 12 -4.59 -5.50 9.81
N ARG A 13 -4.48 -6.31 10.88
CA ARG A 13 -5.51 -7.31 11.22
C ARG A 13 -6.89 -6.70 11.47
N SER A 14 -6.98 -5.45 11.92
CA SER A 14 -8.27 -4.80 12.13
C SER A 14 -8.95 -4.37 10.84
N GLY A 15 -8.20 -4.35 9.72
CA GLY A 15 -8.65 -3.85 8.43
C GLY A 15 -8.93 -2.35 8.44
N ARG A 16 -8.39 -1.60 9.42
CA ARG A 16 -8.62 -0.16 9.59
C ARG A 16 -7.40 0.67 9.26
N GLN A 17 -6.23 0.05 9.12
CA GLN A 17 -5.01 0.74 8.74
C GLN A 17 -4.34 0.03 7.58
N VAL A 18 -4.00 0.82 6.57
CA VAL A 18 -3.22 0.36 5.42
C VAL A 18 -1.93 1.17 5.36
N THR A 19 -0.79 0.50 5.32
CA THR A 19 0.51 1.15 5.10
C THR A 19 1.01 0.85 3.71
N VAL A 20 1.34 1.87 2.94
CA VAL A 20 1.79 1.77 1.54
C VAL A 20 3.23 2.24 1.39
N GLY A 21 3.97 1.65 0.46
CA GLY A 21 5.36 2.03 0.21
C GLY A 21 6.03 1.22 -0.90
N THR A 22 7.34 1.40 -1.03
CA THR A 22 8.15 0.50 -1.85
C THR A 22 8.16 -0.91 -1.24
N LEU A 23 8.38 -1.92 -2.08
CA LEU A 23 8.49 -3.32 -1.64
C LEU A 23 9.46 -3.44 -0.45
N ARG A 24 10.66 -2.90 -0.62
CA ARG A 24 11.73 -2.94 0.37
C ARG A 24 11.32 -2.28 1.69
N ASP A 25 10.65 -1.14 1.63
CA ASP A 25 10.26 -0.43 2.85
C ASP A 25 9.18 -1.18 3.63
N ILE A 26 8.22 -1.80 2.94
CA ILE A 26 7.17 -2.60 3.58
C ILE A 26 7.71 -3.90 4.17
N GLU A 27 8.58 -4.62 3.45
CA GLU A 27 9.17 -5.87 3.95
C GLU A 27 10.08 -5.66 5.17
N GLN A 28 10.67 -4.48 5.30
CA GLN A 28 11.53 -4.12 6.43
C GLN A 28 10.74 -3.66 7.67
N MET A 29 9.42 -3.47 7.56
CA MET A 29 8.60 -3.09 8.70
C MET A 29 8.33 -4.32 9.60
N ASP A 30 8.38 -4.12 10.92
CA ASP A 30 7.88 -5.09 11.89
C ASP A 30 6.34 -5.05 11.92
N LEU A 31 5.73 -5.68 10.92
CA LEU A 31 4.30 -5.59 10.62
C LEU A 31 3.46 -6.63 11.38
N GLY A 32 3.61 -6.68 12.71
CA GLY A 32 2.76 -7.44 13.64
C GLY A 32 1.97 -8.63 13.03
N ARG A 33 0.63 -8.58 13.08
CA ARG A 33 -0.24 -9.51 12.36
C ARG A 33 -1.05 -8.74 11.33
N GLY A 34 -0.98 -9.16 10.07
CA GLY A 34 -1.73 -8.60 8.95
C GLY A 34 -1.31 -9.25 7.64
N GLN A 35 -1.65 -8.63 6.52
CA GLN A 35 -1.38 -9.17 5.20
C GLN A 35 -0.65 -8.15 4.32
N ILE A 36 0.39 -8.60 3.63
CA ILE A 36 1.14 -7.81 2.64
C ILE A 36 0.65 -8.18 1.24
N TYR A 37 0.41 -7.17 0.44
CA TYR A 37 0.03 -7.27 -0.97
C TYR A 37 1.10 -6.59 -1.81
N TYR A 38 1.50 -7.27 -2.89
CA TYR A 38 2.59 -6.86 -3.75
C TYR A 38 2.07 -6.26 -5.04
N CYS A 39 2.68 -5.17 -5.49
CA CYS A 39 2.27 -4.42 -6.65
C CYS A 39 3.48 -4.11 -7.56
N ASP A 40 3.23 -4.13 -8.86
CA ASP A 40 4.23 -3.85 -9.89
C ASP A 40 4.38 -2.34 -10.19
N SER A 41 3.37 -1.55 -9.82
CA SER A 41 3.22 -0.13 -10.14
C SER A 41 2.44 0.62 -9.06
N GLU A 42 2.63 1.93 -8.97
CA GLU A 42 1.83 2.80 -8.08
C GLU A 42 0.34 2.78 -8.43
N GLN A 43 -0.01 2.56 -9.72
CA GLN A 43 -1.40 2.43 -10.17
C GLN A 43 -2.06 1.15 -9.63
N ALA A 44 -1.38 0.01 -9.69
CA ALA A 44 -1.88 -1.24 -9.11
C ALA A 44 -2.05 -1.11 -7.60
N LEU A 45 -1.10 -0.43 -6.94
CA LEU A 45 -1.19 -0.14 -5.52
C LEU A 45 -2.38 0.76 -5.21
N LEU A 46 -2.60 1.82 -5.98
CA LEU A 46 -3.75 2.72 -5.85
C LEU A 46 -5.07 1.96 -5.95
N GLN A 47 -5.23 1.11 -6.96
CA GLN A 47 -6.45 0.32 -7.14
C GLN A 47 -6.70 -0.62 -5.95
N GLY A 48 -5.65 -1.26 -5.43
CA GLY A 48 -5.76 -2.14 -4.25
C GLY A 48 -6.08 -1.39 -2.95
N VAL A 49 -5.64 -0.13 -2.82
CA VAL A 49 -5.84 0.65 -1.58
C VAL A 49 -7.13 1.47 -1.59
N LYS A 50 -7.69 1.74 -2.77
CA LYS A 50 -8.87 2.61 -2.95
C LYS A 50 -10.09 2.12 -2.16
N GLU A 51 -10.32 0.81 -2.07
CA GLU A 51 -11.43 0.25 -1.29
C GLU A 51 -11.32 0.58 0.21
N TYR A 52 -10.10 0.60 0.76
CA TYR A 52 -9.85 0.90 2.17
C TYR A 52 -10.02 2.39 2.45
N TYR A 53 -9.61 3.25 1.51
CA TYR A 53 -9.84 4.69 1.61
C TYR A 53 -11.34 5.03 1.70
N HIS A 54 -12.19 4.38 0.88
CA HIS A 54 -13.63 4.57 0.93
C HIS A 54 -14.29 4.06 2.22
N ASN A 55 -13.66 3.09 2.90
CA ASN A 55 -14.12 2.55 4.18
C ASN A 55 -13.58 3.34 5.39
N GLU A 56 -13.15 4.58 5.19
CA GLU A 56 -12.59 5.46 6.23
C GLU A 56 -11.37 4.87 6.95
N CYS A 57 -10.60 4.02 6.28
CA CYS A 57 -9.36 3.47 6.83
C CYS A 57 -8.23 4.50 6.83
N ILE A 58 -7.31 4.38 7.79
CA ILE A 58 -6.12 5.21 7.87
C ILE A 58 -5.10 4.72 6.85
N ILE A 59 -4.77 5.54 5.86
CA ILE A 59 -3.73 5.25 4.88
C ILE A 59 -2.42 5.93 5.30
N THR A 60 -1.39 5.13 5.56
CA THR A 60 -0.05 5.59 5.97
C THR A 60 0.94 5.41 4.84
N LEU A 61 1.71 6.44 4.51
CA LEU A 61 2.77 6.38 3.51
C LEU A 61 4.13 6.18 4.17
N ARG A 62 4.82 5.09 3.83
CA ARG A 62 6.15 4.76 4.34
C ARG A 62 7.28 5.33 3.47
N SER A 63 7.00 5.50 2.19
CA SER A 63 7.93 6.03 1.19
C SER A 63 7.31 7.25 0.51
N PRO A 64 8.11 8.21 0.00
CA PRO A 64 7.59 9.27 -0.83
C PRO A 64 7.01 8.69 -2.13
N MET A 65 5.69 8.81 -2.31
CA MET A 65 4.94 8.36 -3.48
C MET A 65 4.03 9.49 -3.95
N ASN A 66 4.51 10.30 -4.89
CA ASN A 66 3.79 11.50 -5.34
C ASN A 66 2.58 11.13 -6.21
N ASP A 67 2.75 10.23 -7.18
CA ASP A 67 1.68 9.82 -8.08
C ASP A 67 0.53 9.16 -7.28
N PHE A 68 0.86 8.27 -6.34
CA PHE A 68 -0.15 7.70 -5.44
C PHE A 68 -0.92 8.76 -4.64
N LYS A 69 -0.23 9.75 -4.05
CA LYS A 69 -0.88 10.81 -3.27
C LYS A 69 -1.83 11.66 -4.10
N GLU A 70 -1.41 12.06 -5.31
CA GLU A 70 -2.22 12.89 -6.20
C GLU A 70 -3.48 12.18 -6.68
N ASN A 71 -3.44 10.84 -6.76
CA ASN A 71 -4.54 10.05 -7.30
C ASN A 71 -5.40 9.33 -6.23
N LEU A 72 -5.02 9.34 -4.94
CA LEU A 72 -5.77 8.66 -3.87
C LEU A 72 -7.17 9.26 -3.64
N SER A 73 -7.30 10.57 -3.81
CA SER A 73 -8.53 11.34 -3.59
C SER A 73 -9.42 11.50 -4.83
N LEU A 74 -8.98 11.01 -6.00
CA LEU A 74 -9.70 11.07 -7.28
C LEU A 74 -10.39 9.72 -7.59
#